data_AF-A0A926Y8H6-F1
#
_entry.id   AF-A0A926Y8H6-F1
#
_cell.length_a   1.000
_cell.length_b   1.000
_cell.length_c   1.000
_cell.angle_alpha   90.00
_cell.angle_beta   90.00
_cell.angle_gamma   90.00
#
_symmetry.space_group_name_H-M   'P 1'
#
loop_
_entity.id
_entity.type
_entity.pdbx_description
1 polymer ?
#
loop_
_entity_poly.entity_id
_entity_poly.type
_entity_poly.pdbx_seq_one_letter_code
_entity_poly.pdbx_strand_id
1 'polypeptide(L)'
;MELNLRNAFKYYRDFQHQNQAINDLEQWLKANHPDQLEKFQQTWRSGTNLELSRDVTGKQNSSDRTIHVPGVANDIYLQDPIIAGGSFTWADATHNGKRVLHNKETVEDIIAFAEQLQAARDQIGQPFHITNWYHPPSSGEVTGREKKSSHQQVEAVDFRVEGYTGQQLGDELSWWQGGLVTYSYIPYLIRLDNRSYHRGQASYPG
;
A
#
# COMPACT_ATOMS: atom_id res chain seq x y z
N MET A 1 5.27 27.74 18.64
CA MET A 1 4.83 26.43 19.17
C MET A 1 4.75 25.50 17.98
N GLU A 2 5.67 24.56 17.83
CA GLU A 2 5.63 23.59 16.74
C GLU A 2 4.53 22.58 17.07
N LEU A 3 3.46 22.55 16.29
CA LEU A 3 2.41 21.54 16.43
C LEU A 3 3.05 20.20 16.09
N ASN A 4 3.34 19.39 17.11
CA ASN A 4 3.83 18.04 16.92
C ASN A 4 2.64 17.13 16.57
N LEU A 5 2.17 17.29 15.33
CA LEU A 5 1.07 16.53 14.74
C LEU A 5 1.32 15.02 14.77
N ARG A 6 2.58 14.57 14.93
CA ARG A 6 2.94 13.14 15.02
C ARG A 6 2.31 12.43 16.22
N ASN A 7 1.95 13.15 17.28
CA ASN A 7 1.35 12.55 18.49
C ASN A 7 -0.17 12.70 18.57
N ALA A 8 -0.77 13.59 17.78
CA ALA A 8 -2.23 13.78 17.78
C ALA A 8 -2.96 12.47 17.40
N PHE A 9 -2.31 11.63 16.57
CA PHE A 9 -2.92 10.44 15.98
C PHE A 9 -2.80 9.14 16.75
N LYS A 10 -2.07 9.12 17.85
CA LYS A 10 -1.95 7.93 18.72
C LYS A 10 -3.26 7.55 19.43
N TYR A 11 -4.27 8.41 19.39
CA TYR A 11 -5.49 8.26 20.19
C TYR A 11 -6.78 8.15 19.37
N TYR A 12 -6.71 8.06 18.05
CA TYR A 12 -7.92 7.90 17.24
C TYR A 12 -8.47 6.49 17.37
N ARG A 13 -9.77 6.42 17.63
CA ARG A 13 -10.49 5.16 17.90
C ARG A 13 -10.88 4.43 16.62
N ASP A 14 -11.13 5.18 15.55
CA ASP A 14 -11.61 4.70 14.27
C ASP A 14 -11.33 5.72 13.16
N PHE A 15 -11.56 5.30 11.91
CA PHE A 15 -11.31 6.09 10.72
C PHE A 15 -12.18 7.35 10.63
N GLN A 16 -13.44 7.30 11.11
CA GLN A 16 -14.33 8.46 11.08
C GLN A 16 -13.86 9.54 12.05
N HIS A 17 -13.49 9.14 13.27
CA HIS A 17 -12.92 10.03 14.28
C HIS A 17 -11.60 10.64 13.80
N GLN A 18 -10.77 9.85 13.11
CA GLN A 18 -9.55 10.36 12.50
C GLN A 18 -9.85 11.40 11.40
N ASN A 19 -10.72 11.08 10.44
CA ASN A 19 -11.04 11.99 9.34
C ASN A 19 -11.68 13.27 9.85
N GLN A 20 -12.55 13.18 10.85
CA GLN A 20 -13.11 14.35 11.50
C GLN A 20 -12.00 15.21 12.10
N ALA A 21 -11.06 14.62 12.84
CA ALA A 21 -9.96 15.38 13.43
C ALA A 21 -8.98 15.95 12.39
N ILE A 22 -8.73 15.26 11.28
CA ILE A 22 -7.96 15.79 10.13
C ILE A 22 -8.69 16.99 9.54
N ASN A 23 -10.00 16.87 9.30
CA ASN A 23 -10.82 17.96 8.77
C ASN A 23 -10.84 19.17 9.72
N ASP A 24 -11.02 18.93 11.02
CA ASP A 24 -11.04 19.97 12.05
C ASP A 24 -9.69 20.69 12.14
N LEU A 25 -8.59 19.93 12.11
CA LEU A 25 -7.24 20.49 12.07
C LEU A 25 -6.99 21.28 10.79
N GLU A 26 -7.48 20.81 9.64
CA GLU A 26 -7.37 21.54 8.38
C GLU A 26 -8.11 22.88 8.43
N GLN A 27 -9.34 22.88 8.97
CA GLN A 27 -10.09 24.13 9.16
C GLN A 27 -9.37 25.08 10.12
N TRP A 28 -8.80 24.54 11.21
CA TRP A 28 -8.04 25.33 12.16
C TRP A 28 -6.76 25.91 11.56
N LEU A 29 -5.99 25.13 10.79
CA LEU A 29 -4.80 25.58 10.09
C LEU A 29 -5.16 26.64 9.06
N LYS A 30 -6.24 26.45 8.30
CA LYS A 30 -6.73 27.44 7.34
C LYS A 30 -7.05 28.78 8.00
N ALA A 31 -7.60 28.76 9.22
CA ALA A 31 -7.97 29.97 9.96
C ALA A 31 -6.79 30.63 10.70
N ASN A 32 -5.81 29.85 11.19
CA ASN A 32 -4.81 30.34 12.15
C ASN A 32 -3.35 30.24 11.66
N HIS A 33 -3.05 29.31 10.75
CA HIS A 33 -1.71 29.02 10.25
C HIS A 33 -1.72 28.64 8.75
N PRO A 34 -2.15 29.54 7.86
CA PRO A 34 -2.29 29.25 6.44
C PRO A 34 -0.95 28.88 5.77
N ASP A 35 0.18 29.33 6.34
CA ASP A 35 1.54 28.96 5.94
C ASP A 35 1.85 27.46 6.13
N GLN A 36 1.15 26.78 7.04
CA GLN A 36 1.31 25.35 7.30
C GLN A 36 0.29 24.48 6.57
N LEU A 37 -0.76 25.09 5.99
CA LEU A 37 -1.87 24.37 5.36
C LEU A 37 -1.40 23.57 4.15
N GLU A 38 -0.56 24.14 3.29
CA GLU A 38 -0.09 23.46 2.09
C GLU A 38 0.74 22.22 2.44
N LYS A 39 1.69 22.36 3.37
CA LYS A 39 2.50 21.23 3.87
C LYS A 39 1.63 20.15 4.53
N PHE A 40 0.60 20.56 5.28
CA PHE A 40 -0.37 19.65 5.88
C PHE A 40 -1.17 18.89 4.81
N GLN A 41 -1.74 19.58 3.82
CA GLN A 41 -2.47 18.95 2.72
C GLN A 41 -1.55 18.02 1.90
N GLN A 42 -0.35 18.46 1.56
CA GLN A 42 0.63 17.63 0.85
C GLN A 42 1.08 16.41 1.65
N THR A 43 1.06 16.44 2.98
CA THR A 43 1.47 15.30 3.80
C THR A 43 0.31 14.33 4.05
N TRP A 44 -0.87 14.86 4.34
CA TRP A 44 -1.98 14.08 4.91
C TRP A 44 -3.12 13.87 3.92
N ARG A 45 -3.32 14.82 3.00
CA ARG A 45 -4.26 14.67 1.88
C ARG A 45 -3.63 13.97 0.68
N SER A 46 -2.30 13.97 0.51
CA SER A 46 -1.67 13.23 -0.61
C SER A 46 -1.79 11.70 -0.45
N GLY A 47 -1.71 11.18 0.77
CA GLY A 47 -1.92 9.77 1.08
C GLY A 47 -3.37 9.31 0.92
N THR A 48 -4.33 10.20 1.14
CA THR A 48 -5.76 9.98 0.81
C THR A 48 -6.09 10.30 -0.66
N ASN A 49 -5.33 11.18 -1.33
CA ASN A 49 -5.45 11.53 -2.75
C ASN A 49 -4.77 10.54 -3.71
N LEU A 50 -4.16 9.46 -3.22
CA LEU A 50 -3.79 8.33 -4.09
C LEU A 50 -5.04 7.72 -4.77
N GLU A 51 -6.24 7.97 -4.25
CA GLU A 51 -7.50 7.72 -4.97
C GLU A 51 -7.92 8.88 -5.89
N LEU A 52 -7.74 10.15 -5.50
CA LEU A 52 -8.11 11.30 -6.35
C LEU A 52 -7.20 11.50 -7.58
N SER A 53 -5.98 10.96 -7.57
CA SER A 53 -5.12 10.91 -8.77
C SER A 53 -5.41 9.71 -9.69
N ARG A 54 -6.17 8.70 -9.23
CA ARG A 54 -6.67 7.62 -10.10
C ARG A 54 -7.80 8.11 -11.02
N ASP A 55 -8.54 9.14 -10.60
CA ASP A 55 -9.70 9.65 -11.35
C ASP A 55 -9.44 10.87 -12.27
N VAL A 56 -8.32 11.59 -12.11
CA VAL A 56 -8.18 12.93 -12.75
C VAL A 56 -7.29 12.95 -14.01
N THR A 57 -6.51 11.90 -14.31
CA THR A 57 -5.75 11.85 -15.58
C THR A 57 -6.26 10.73 -16.49
N GLY A 58 -7.35 11.03 -17.22
CA GLY A 58 -7.71 10.38 -18.48
C GLY A 58 -8.30 8.97 -18.34
N LYS A 59 -9.63 8.88 -18.50
CA LYS A 59 -10.32 7.65 -18.93
C LYS A 59 -9.75 7.17 -20.27
N GLN A 60 -8.73 6.33 -20.24
CA GLN A 60 -8.76 5.12 -21.04
C GLN A 60 -9.34 4.04 -20.13
N ASN A 61 -10.35 3.31 -20.60
CA ASN A 61 -10.91 2.18 -19.86
C ASN A 61 -9.76 1.25 -19.43
N SER A 62 -9.45 1.23 -18.14
CA SER A 62 -8.35 0.46 -17.57
C SER A 62 -8.56 -1.05 -17.70
N SER A 63 -9.78 -1.48 -18.07
CA SER A 63 -10.16 -2.86 -18.36
C SER A 63 -9.43 -3.47 -19.55
N ASP A 64 -9.03 -2.66 -20.54
CA ASP A 64 -8.53 -3.19 -21.81
C ASP A 64 -6.98 -3.19 -21.85
N ARG A 65 -6.35 -2.68 -20.79
CA ARG A 65 -4.90 -2.60 -20.72
C ARG A 65 -4.34 -3.93 -20.25
N THR A 66 -3.41 -4.46 -21.02
CA THR A 66 -2.74 -5.73 -20.71
C THR A 66 -1.31 -5.51 -20.24
N ILE A 67 -0.75 -6.54 -19.59
CA ILE A 67 0.67 -6.65 -19.28
C ILE A 67 1.20 -8.00 -19.73
N HIS A 68 2.47 -8.01 -20.10
CA HIS A 68 3.21 -9.25 -20.27
C HIS A 68 3.60 -9.81 -18.90
N VAL A 69 3.28 -11.07 -18.64
CA VAL A 69 3.68 -11.80 -17.44
C VAL A 69 4.64 -12.93 -17.82
N PRO A 70 5.90 -12.89 -17.36
CA PRO A 70 6.87 -13.93 -17.65
C PRO A 70 6.36 -15.32 -17.28
N GLY A 71 6.42 -16.26 -18.23
CA GLY A 71 5.94 -17.63 -18.04
C GLY A 71 4.46 -17.84 -18.37
N VAL A 72 3.72 -16.80 -18.76
CA VAL A 72 2.36 -16.88 -19.30
C VAL A 72 2.42 -16.67 -20.82
N ALA A 73 1.69 -17.50 -21.57
CA ALA A 73 1.77 -17.52 -23.04
C ALA A 73 1.15 -16.28 -23.70
N ASN A 74 0.15 -15.68 -23.06
CA ASN A 74 -0.57 -14.51 -23.55
C ASN A 74 -0.44 -13.36 -22.55
N ASP A 75 -0.56 -12.14 -23.05
CA ASP A 75 -0.73 -10.99 -22.17
C ASP A 75 -2.05 -11.14 -21.39
N ILE A 76 -2.03 -10.64 -20.16
CA ILE A 76 -3.18 -10.68 -19.25
C ILE A 76 -3.70 -9.28 -19.02
N TYR A 77 -4.98 -9.13 -18.72
CA TYR A 77 -5.55 -7.83 -18.42
C TYR A 77 -5.13 -7.37 -17.03
N LEU A 78 -4.87 -6.07 -16.88
CA LEU A 78 -4.50 -5.49 -15.59
C LEU A 78 -5.58 -5.67 -14.53
N GLN A 79 -6.85 -5.75 -14.93
CA GLN A 79 -7.97 -5.97 -14.01
C GLN A 79 -8.24 -7.46 -13.75
N ASP A 80 -7.51 -8.37 -14.42
CA ASP A 80 -7.64 -9.79 -14.13
C ASP A 80 -7.15 -10.06 -12.70
N PRO A 81 -7.84 -10.95 -11.97
CA PRO A 81 -7.40 -11.34 -10.65
C PRO A 81 -6.08 -12.13 -10.75
N ILE A 82 -5.18 -11.92 -9.79
CA ILE A 82 -3.89 -12.62 -9.72
C ILE A 82 -4.11 -14.13 -9.50
N ILE A 83 -5.08 -14.47 -8.65
CA ILE A 83 -5.49 -15.84 -8.35
C ILE A 83 -6.95 -16.06 -8.75
N ALA A 84 -7.31 -17.29 -9.12
CA ALA A 84 -8.67 -17.61 -9.52
C ALA A 84 -9.67 -17.31 -8.38
N GLY A 85 -10.71 -16.50 -8.66
CA GLY A 85 -11.69 -16.07 -7.67
C GLY A 85 -11.18 -15.05 -6.63
N GLY A 86 -9.94 -14.59 -6.77
CA GLY A 86 -9.34 -13.59 -5.88
C GLY A 86 -9.85 -12.17 -6.12
N SER A 87 -9.60 -11.30 -5.15
CA SER A 87 -9.96 -9.89 -5.18
C SER A 87 -8.81 -8.96 -5.59
N PHE A 88 -7.57 -9.46 -5.57
CA PHE A 88 -6.38 -8.69 -5.93
C PHE A 88 -6.06 -8.85 -7.42
N THR A 89 -5.74 -7.74 -8.06
CA THR A 89 -5.52 -7.66 -9.51
C THR A 89 -4.07 -7.41 -9.86
N TRP A 90 -3.71 -7.67 -11.12
CA TRP A 90 -2.38 -7.31 -11.62
C TRP A 90 -2.12 -5.80 -11.59
N ALA A 91 -3.17 -4.98 -11.67
CA ALA A 91 -3.08 -3.53 -11.47
C ALA A 91 -2.62 -3.17 -10.05
N ASP A 92 -3.07 -3.91 -9.03
CA ASP A 92 -2.65 -3.69 -7.65
C ASP A 92 -1.16 -4.01 -7.47
N ALA A 93 -0.73 -5.18 -7.96
CA ALA A 93 0.64 -5.63 -7.82
C ALA A 93 1.62 -4.74 -8.60
N THR A 94 1.30 -4.38 -9.84
CA THR A 94 2.24 -3.74 -10.77
C THR A 94 2.14 -2.22 -10.83
N HIS A 95 1.41 -1.61 -9.88
CA HIS A 95 1.10 -0.17 -9.92
C HIS A 95 0.48 0.21 -11.29
N ASN A 96 -0.60 -0.49 -11.65
CA ASN A 96 -1.36 -0.29 -12.87
C ASN A 96 -0.49 -0.44 -14.14
N GLY A 97 0.40 -1.43 -14.16
CA GLY A 97 1.30 -1.75 -15.26
C GLY A 97 2.58 -0.91 -15.34
N LYS A 98 2.82 0.02 -14.41
CA LYS A 98 4.04 0.85 -14.41
C LYS A 98 5.28 0.08 -13.96
N ARG A 99 5.11 -1.06 -13.29
CA ARG A 99 6.20 -1.89 -12.77
C ARG A 99 6.30 -3.18 -13.57
N VAL A 100 7.41 -3.30 -14.30
CA VAL A 100 7.65 -4.40 -15.22
C VAL A 100 8.06 -5.65 -14.45
N LEU A 101 7.43 -6.78 -14.77
CA LEU A 101 7.78 -8.09 -14.23
C LEU A 101 8.91 -8.70 -15.08
N HIS A 102 10.06 -8.98 -14.47
CA HIS A 102 11.27 -9.34 -15.21
C HIS A 102 11.51 -10.85 -15.35
N ASN A 103 11.00 -11.68 -14.43
CA ASN A 103 11.25 -13.11 -14.42
C ASN A 103 10.07 -13.89 -13.81
N LYS A 104 10.04 -15.20 -14.07
CA LYS A 104 8.98 -16.11 -13.61
C LYS A 104 8.94 -16.25 -12.08
N GLU A 105 10.09 -16.19 -11.41
CA GLU A 105 10.20 -16.28 -9.95
C GLU A 105 9.44 -15.12 -9.27
N THR A 106 9.57 -13.89 -9.79
CA THR A 106 8.81 -12.73 -9.32
C THR A 106 7.31 -12.93 -9.45
N VAL A 107 6.87 -13.55 -10.55
CA VAL A 107 5.45 -13.84 -10.82
C VAL A 107 4.91 -14.85 -9.81
N GLU A 108 5.66 -15.92 -9.58
CA GLU A 108 5.32 -16.96 -8.60
C GLU A 108 5.25 -16.40 -7.18
N ASP A 109 6.18 -15.52 -6.80
CA ASP A 109 6.16 -14.82 -5.52
C ASP A 109 4.93 -13.91 -5.35
N ILE A 110 4.54 -13.18 -6.41
CA ILE A 110 3.33 -12.33 -6.39
C ILE A 110 2.09 -13.20 -6.17
N ILE A 111 1.99 -14.33 -6.87
CA ILE A 111 0.88 -15.27 -6.75
C ILE A 111 0.82 -15.84 -5.32
N ALA A 112 1.93 -16.33 -4.78
CA ALA A 112 1.99 -16.90 -3.44
C ALA A 112 1.68 -15.86 -2.34
N PHE A 113 2.06 -14.60 -2.54
CA PHE A 113 1.67 -13.51 -1.63
C PHE A 113 0.18 -13.21 -1.77
N ALA A 114 -0.36 -13.15 -3.00
CA ALA A 114 -1.77 -12.90 -3.25
C ALA A 114 -2.68 -13.93 -2.58
N GLU A 115 -2.30 -15.21 -2.56
CA GLU A 115 -3.02 -16.27 -1.82
C GLU A 115 -3.09 -15.98 -0.32
N GLN A 116 -1.97 -15.62 0.30
CA GLN A 116 -1.92 -15.29 1.74
C GLN A 116 -2.70 -14.01 2.05
N LEU A 117 -2.57 -13.00 1.19
CA LEU A 117 -3.27 -11.73 1.33
C LEU A 117 -4.79 -11.91 1.16
N GLN A 118 -5.23 -12.85 0.31
CA GLN A 118 -6.64 -13.19 0.17
C GLN A 118 -7.19 -13.78 1.47
N ALA A 119 -6.47 -14.67 2.14
CA ALA A 119 -6.89 -15.19 3.44
C ALA A 119 -7.03 -14.06 4.50
N ALA A 120 -6.10 -13.10 4.50
CA ALA A 120 -6.21 -11.91 5.35
C ALA A 120 -7.43 -11.06 5.02
N ARG A 121 -7.70 -10.82 3.74
CA ARG A 121 -8.88 -10.08 3.27
C ARG A 121 -10.18 -10.79 3.65
N ASP A 122 -10.24 -12.10 3.49
CA ASP A 122 -11.42 -12.90 3.78
C ASP A 122 -11.75 -12.91 5.27
N GLN A 123 -10.75 -12.92 6.16
CA GLN A 123 -10.95 -12.74 7.60
C GLN A 123 -11.52 -11.37 7.93
N ILE A 124 -10.95 -10.30 7.37
CA ILE A 124 -11.41 -8.93 7.64
C ILE A 124 -12.80 -8.67 7.04
N GLY A 125 -13.16 -9.36 5.95
CA GLY A 125 -14.47 -9.26 5.32
C GLY A 125 -14.72 -7.94 4.58
N GLN A 126 -13.67 -7.15 4.34
CA GLN A 126 -13.76 -5.85 3.66
C GLN A 126 -12.69 -5.70 2.55
N PRO A 127 -12.92 -4.85 1.53
CA PRO A 127 -11.93 -4.59 0.49
C PRO A 127 -10.63 -4.00 1.04
N PHE A 128 -9.51 -4.52 0.55
CA PHE A 128 -8.18 -3.97 0.82
C PHE A 128 -7.83 -2.99 -0.30
N HIS A 129 -7.52 -1.74 0.06
CA HIS A 129 -7.10 -0.71 -0.88
C HIS A 129 -5.57 -0.73 -0.95
N ILE A 130 -5.04 -1.37 -2.00
CA ILE A 130 -3.60 -1.51 -2.22
C ILE A 130 -3.03 -0.15 -2.66
N THR A 131 -2.05 0.32 -1.90
CA THR A 131 -1.30 1.55 -2.20
C THR A 131 0.05 1.25 -2.82
N ASN A 132 0.68 0.16 -2.40
CA ASN A 132 1.99 -0.25 -2.87
C ASN A 132 2.21 -1.77 -2.69
N TRP A 133 2.86 -2.43 -3.64
CA TRP A 133 3.19 -3.86 -3.57
C TRP A 133 4.57 -4.16 -4.17
N TYR A 134 4.63 -4.72 -5.38
CA TYR A 134 5.87 -5.07 -6.06
C TYR A 134 6.72 -3.82 -6.33
N HIS A 135 8.04 -3.83 -6.14
CA HIS A 135 8.90 -2.74 -6.61
C HIS A 135 10.04 -3.34 -7.43
N PRO A 136 10.18 -3.00 -8.73
CA PRO A 136 11.30 -3.50 -9.52
C PRO A 136 12.59 -2.90 -8.96
N PRO A 137 13.72 -3.61 -9.06
CA PRO A 137 15.01 -3.07 -8.64
C PRO A 137 15.28 -1.74 -9.34
N SER A 138 15.60 -0.71 -8.56
CA SER A 138 15.99 0.59 -9.10
C SER A 138 17.31 0.41 -9.85
N SER A 139 17.30 0.74 -11.15
CA SER A 139 18.42 0.73 -12.10
C SER A 139 19.00 -0.64 -12.51
N GLY A 140 18.66 -1.07 -13.73
CA GLY A 140 19.62 -1.46 -14.78
C GLY A 140 20.59 -2.64 -14.60
N GLU A 141 20.71 -3.27 -13.44
CA GLU A 141 21.63 -4.40 -13.24
C GLU A 141 20.94 -5.74 -13.45
N VAL A 142 20.63 -6.04 -14.72
CA VAL A 142 20.42 -7.42 -15.17
C VAL A 142 21.74 -7.90 -15.78
N THR A 143 22.73 -8.17 -14.93
CA THR A 143 23.90 -8.93 -15.36
C THR A 143 24.32 -9.92 -14.29
N GLY A 144 24.07 -11.19 -14.60
CA GLY A 144 24.92 -12.32 -14.21
C GLY A 144 25.36 -12.38 -12.75
N ARG A 145 24.63 -13.14 -11.95
CA ARG A 145 25.15 -13.93 -10.83
C ARG A 145 26.10 -13.14 -9.90
N GLU A 146 25.59 -12.06 -9.29
CA GLU A 146 26.23 -11.46 -8.12
C GLU A 146 25.28 -11.40 -6.91
N LYS A 147 25.90 -11.66 -5.77
CA LYS A 147 25.38 -11.99 -4.44
C LYS A 147 24.06 -11.30 -4.05
N LYS A 148 23.05 -12.14 -3.76
CA LYS A 148 21.89 -11.93 -2.88
C LYS A 148 22.06 -10.74 -1.89
N SER A 149 21.72 -9.54 -2.32
CA SER A 149 21.07 -8.59 -1.42
C SER A 149 19.62 -9.06 -1.32
N SER A 150 19.35 -9.83 -0.28
CA SER A 150 18.07 -10.48 0.04
C SER A 150 16.99 -9.50 0.47
N HIS A 151 16.89 -8.33 -0.17
CA HIS A 151 15.92 -7.28 0.11
C HIS A 151 15.38 -6.74 -1.21
N GLN A 152 14.04 -6.72 -1.33
CA GLN A 152 13.25 -6.00 -2.34
C GLN A 152 13.15 -6.61 -3.74
N GLN A 153 12.18 -7.51 -3.95
CA GLN A 153 11.43 -7.52 -5.22
C GLN A 153 9.91 -7.62 -4.98
N VAL A 154 9.40 -8.57 -4.18
CA VAL A 154 7.93 -8.78 -3.94
C VAL A 154 7.52 -8.72 -2.46
N GLU A 155 8.45 -8.31 -1.59
CA GLU A 155 8.41 -8.72 -0.20
C GLU A 155 7.33 -8.07 0.64
N ALA A 156 6.71 -6.96 0.22
CA ALA A 156 5.78 -6.23 1.07
C ALA A 156 4.58 -5.61 0.32
N VAL A 157 3.46 -5.52 1.03
CA VAL A 157 2.23 -4.85 0.58
C VAL A 157 1.84 -3.79 1.59
N ASP A 158 1.68 -2.56 1.12
CA ASP A 158 1.11 -1.44 1.88
C ASP A 158 -0.36 -1.26 1.48
N PHE A 159 -1.27 -1.38 2.44
CA PHE A 159 -2.70 -1.25 2.19
C PHE A 159 -3.44 -0.58 3.34
N ARG A 160 -4.67 -0.18 3.05
CA ARG A 160 -5.65 0.30 4.02
C ARG A 160 -6.97 -0.42 3.84
N VAL A 161 -7.77 -0.44 4.90
CA VAL A 161 -9.15 -0.93 4.89
C VAL A 161 -10.02 0.16 5.49
N GLU A 162 -11.08 0.53 4.80
CA GLU A 162 -12.02 1.55 5.27
C GLU A 162 -12.59 1.15 6.65
N GLY A 163 -12.65 2.12 7.57
CA GLY A 163 -13.10 1.86 8.95
C GLY A 163 -12.04 1.31 9.91
N TYR A 164 -10.85 0.91 9.43
CA TYR A 164 -9.77 0.41 10.29
C TYR A 164 -8.57 1.35 10.35
N THR A 165 -7.97 1.43 11.54
CA THR A 165 -6.58 1.89 11.68
C THR A 165 -5.61 0.75 11.35
N GLY A 166 -4.38 1.08 10.94
CA GLY A 166 -3.31 0.12 10.77
C GLY A 166 -2.98 -0.65 12.05
N GLN A 167 -3.20 -0.06 13.23
CA GLN A 167 -3.07 -0.78 14.50
C GLN A 167 -4.16 -1.84 14.66
N GLN A 168 -5.43 -1.49 14.42
CA GLN A 168 -6.52 -2.47 14.46
C GLN A 168 -6.32 -3.60 13.46
N LEU A 169 -5.92 -3.29 12.22
CA LEU A 169 -5.54 -4.32 11.24
C LEU A 169 -4.37 -5.17 11.73
N GLY A 170 -3.41 -4.56 12.43
CA GLY A 170 -2.29 -5.27 13.03
C GLY A 170 -2.70 -6.30 14.07
N ASP A 171 -3.67 -5.93 14.91
CA ASP A 171 -4.21 -6.82 15.95
C ASP A 171 -5.04 -7.95 15.34
N GLU A 172 -5.93 -7.64 14.39
CA GLU A 172 -6.74 -8.62 13.66
C GLU A 172 -5.88 -9.63 12.89
N LEU A 173 -4.80 -9.15 12.26
CA LEU A 173 -3.88 -9.96 11.46
C LEU A 173 -2.66 -10.42 12.26
N SER A 174 -2.79 -10.54 13.59
CA SER A 174 -1.70 -10.96 14.47
C SER A 174 -1.13 -12.35 14.14
N TRP A 175 -1.92 -13.20 13.50
CA TRP A 175 -1.51 -14.53 12.99
C TRP A 175 -0.56 -14.48 11.78
N TRP A 176 -0.43 -13.33 11.12
CA TRP A 176 0.44 -13.17 9.96
C TRP A 176 1.88 -13.56 10.32
N GLN A 177 2.41 -14.57 9.63
CA GLN A 177 3.69 -15.18 9.99
C GLN A 177 4.89 -14.30 9.64
N GLY A 178 4.73 -13.41 8.67
CA GLY A 178 5.78 -12.50 8.27
C GLY A 178 5.78 -11.17 9.02
N GLY A 179 6.39 -10.16 8.41
CA GLY A 179 6.49 -8.82 8.97
C GLY A 179 5.17 -8.06 9.00
N LEU A 180 4.98 -7.27 10.03
CA LEU A 180 3.85 -6.33 10.15
C LEU A 180 4.35 -4.99 10.67
N VAL A 181 4.13 -3.94 9.88
CA VAL A 181 4.58 -2.58 10.22
C VAL A 181 3.42 -1.60 10.10
N THR A 182 3.18 -0.85 11.18
CA THR A 182 2.23 0.28 11.18
C THR A 182 2.97 1.60 10.96
N TYR A 183 2.28 2.64 10.49
CA TYR A 183 2.88 3.94 10.24
C TYR A 183 2.33 4.97 11.22
N SER A 184 3.19 5.53 12.09
CA SER A 184 2.77 6.53 13.08
C SER A 184 2.24 7.83 12.44
N TYR A 185 2.62 8.07 11.19
CA TYR A 185 2.24 9.24 10.40
C TYR A 185 1.26 8.93 9.27
N ILE A 186 0.82 7.69 9.11
CA ILE A 186 -0.30 7.33 8.23
C ILE A 186 -1.05 6.22 8.97
N PRO A 187 -1.84 6.57 10.00
CA PRO A 187 -2.31 5.60 10.98
C PRO A 187 -3.38 4.63 10.42
N TYR A 188 -3.85 4.81 9.18
CA TYR A 188 -4.72 3.87 8.46
C TYR A 188 -3.96 2.91 7.53
N LEU A 189 -2.65 3.12 7.34
CA LEU A 189 -1.81 2.30 6.49
C LEU A 189 -1.12 1.23 7.33
N ILE A 190 -1.05 0.03 6.79
CA ILE A 190 -0.30 -1.10 7.32
C ILE A 190 0.51 -1.73 6.21
N ARG A 191 1.71 -2.20 6.56
CA ARG A 191 2.56 -3.04 5.71
C ARG A 191 2.52 -4.47 6.22
N LEU A 192 2.28 -5.41 5.33
CA LEU A 192 2.60 -6.82 5.54
C LEU A 192 3.78 -7.21 4.66
N ASP A 193 4.68 -8.03 5.18
CA ASP A 193 5.76 -8.64 4.40
C ASP A 193 5.88 -10.14 4.65
N ASN A 194 6.45 -10.89 3.71
CA ASN A 194 6.60 -12.35 3.77
C ASN A 194 7.95 -12.81 4.36
N ARG A 195 8.75 -11.89 4.94
CA ARG A 195 10.04 -12.20 5.58
C ARG A 195 9.82 -12.83 6.96
N SER A 196 10.90 -13.12 7.68
CA SER A 196 10.81 -13.62 9.07
C SER A 196 9.93 -12.73 9.94
N TYR A 197 9.23 -13.33 10.90
CA TYR A 197 8.34 -12.62 11.84
C TYR A 197 9.01 -11.37 12.44
N HIS A 198 8.38 -10.21 12.24
CA HIS A 198 8.70 -8.98 12.97
C HIS A 198 7.45 -8.10 13.12
N ARG A 199 7.47 -7.24 14.14
CA ARG A 199 6.44 -6.25 14.42
C ARG A 199 7.13 -4.90 14.58
N GLY A 200 6.64 -3.87 13.90
CA GLY A 200 7.27 -2.56 13.91
C GLY A 200 6.29 -1.40 13.77
N GLN A 201 6.79 -0.21 14.07
CA GLN A 201 6.13 1.06 13.76
C GLN A 201 7.11 1.96 13.02
N ALA A 202 6.83 2.26 11.76
CA ALA A 202 7.62 3.19 10.96
C ALA A 202 7.30 4.63 11.37
N SER A 203 8.35 5.42 11.48
CA SER A 203 8.29 6.87 11.69
C SER A 203 8.74 7.61 10.43
N TYR A 204 8.40 8.89 10.31
CA TYR A 204 8.87 9.74 9.20
C TYR A 204 10.41 9.65 9.08
N PRO A 205 10.97 9.55 7.86
CA PRO A 205 12.37 9.91 7.65
C PRO A 205 12.57 11.36 8.14
N GLY A 206 13.57 11.56 9.00
CA GLY A 206 13.92 12.87 9.54
C GLY A 206 14.45 13.82 8.48
#